data_AF-A0A535XUH3-F1
#
_entry.id   AF-A0A535XUH3-F1
#
_cell.length_a   1.000
_cell.length_b   1.000
_cell.length_c   1.000
_cell.angle_alpha   90.00
_cell.angle_beta   90.00
_cell.angle_gamma   90.00
#
_symmetry.space_group_name_H-M   'P 1'
#
loop_
_entity.id
_entity.type
_entity.pdbx_description
1 polymer ?
#
loop_
_entity_poly.entity_id
_entity_poly.type
_entity_poly.pdbx_seq_one_letter_code
_entity_poly.pdbx_strand_id
1 'polypeptide(L)'
;MIFTGYNVTDQWFFYQWYSPNWDRQTGGDFNTCSFTKDPNFNGLVEKVRATTDETEKKNLYRDLQTMIHNQVPDIPIYVQPNILGFANRVQGYKYFGAISVDFWRLWLDDSKAMVKPS
;
A
#
# COMPACT_ATOMS: atom_id res chain seq x y z
N MET A 1 6.31 -7.61 9.59
CA MET A 1 5.18 -6.93 8.91
C MET A 1 4.58 -7.94 7.94
N ILE A 2 3.34 -8.39 8.17
CA ILE A 2 2.71 -9.39 7.31
C ILE A 2 1.65 -8.64 6.49
N PHE A 3 1.92 -8.43 5.21
CA PHE A 3 0.97 -7.85 4.26
C PHE A 3 -0.01 -8.94 3.77
N THR A 4 -0.87 -9.48 4.64
CA THR A 4 -1.74 -10.63 4.29
C THR A 4 -3.11 -10.27 3.69
N GLY A 5 -3.40 -8.99 3.42
CA GLY A 5 -4.75 -8.55 3.04
C GLY A 5 -4.89 -7.79 1.72
N TYR A 6 -3.79 -7.49 1.02
CA TYR A 6 -3.81 -6.60 -0.13
C TYR A 6 -3.42 -7.30 -1.43
N ASN A 7 -4.17 -7.06 -2.50
CA ASN A 7 -3.75 -7.33 -3.88
C ASN A 7 -2.65 -6.35 -4.39
N VAL A 8 -1.97 -5.64 -3.49
CA VAL A 8 -0.92 -4.64 -3.76
C VAL A 8 0.34 -4.90 -2.94
N THR A 9 0.61 -6.17 -2.60
CA THR A 9 1.82 -6.56 -1.87
C THR A 9 3.10 -6.16 -2.59
N ASP A 10 3.14 -6.21 -3.93
CA ASP A 10 4.28 -5.78 -4.74
C ASP A 10 4.52 -4.26 -4.70
N GLN A 11 3.45 -3.47 -4.67
CA GLN A 11 3.56 -2.00 -4.65
C GLN A 11 4.38 -1.51 -3.45
N TRP A 12 4.18 -2.10 -2.28
CA TRP A 12 4.93 -1.70 -1.09
C TRP A 12 6.42 -2.06 -1.18
N PHE A 13 6.78 -3.22 -1.72
CA PHE A 13 8.20 -3.56 -1.95
C PHE A 13 8.85 -2.59 -2.95
N PHE A 14 8.12 -2.21 -4.00
CA PHE A 14 8.58 -1.26 -5.00
C PHE A 14 8.71 0.17 -4.46
N TYR A 15 7.73 0.64 -3.68
CA TYR A 15 7.79 2.01 -3.19
C TYR A 15 8.78 2.18 -2.04
N GLN A 16 8.82 1.24 -1.09
CA GLN A 16 9.54 1.45 0.17
C GLN A 16 11.04 1.07 0.11
N TRP A 17 11.40 0.02 -0.64
CA TRP A 17 12.73 -0.59 -0.55
C TRP A 17 13.44 -0.85 -1.90
N TYR A 18 12.76 -0.60 -3.04
CA TYR A 18 13.37 -0.75 -4.37
C TYR A 18 14.07 0.54 -4.81
N SER A 19 15.33 0.44 -5.25
CA SER A 19 16.21 1.63 -5.37
C SER A 19 17.15 1.69 -6.58
N PRO A 20 16.78 1.24 -7.79
CA PRO A 20 17.69 1.21 -8.94
C PRO A 20 18.14 2.61 -9.40
N ASN A 21 17.45 3.66 -8.96
CA ASN A 21 17.62 5.03 -9.44
C ASN A 21 18.35 5.93 -8.45
N TRP A 22 18.81 5.39 -7.32
CA TRP A 22 19.36 6.19 -6.24
C TRP A 22 20.63 6.97 -6.64
N ASP A 23 21.42 6.40 -7.53
CA ASP A 23 22.69 7.00 -7.97
C ASP A 23 22.53 7.91 -9.22
N ARG A 24 21.29 8.22 -9.62
CA ARG A 24 21.02 9.16 -10.72
C ARG A 24 21.44 10.57 -10.31
N GLN A 25 22.03 11.30 -11.26
CA GLN A 25 22.50 12.67 -11.07
C GLN A 25 21.38 13.65 -10.68
N THR A 26 20.13 13.35 -11.02
CA THR A 26 18.94 14.14 -10.67
C THR A 26 18.44 13.92 -9.24
N GLY A 27 19.10 13.06 -8.45
CA GLY A 27 18.64 12.66 -7.12
C GLY A 27 17.71 11.45 -7.15
N GLY A 28 17.67 10.73 -6.02
CA GLY A 28 17.13 9.37 -5.86
C GLY A 28 15.62 9.19 -6.02
N ASP A 29 15.11 8.06 -5.52
CA ASP A 29 13.69 7.71 -5.64
C ASP A 29 12.86 8.42 -4.56
N PHE A 30 11.83 9.16 -4.97
CA PHE A 30 10.93 9.87 -4.06
C PHE A 30 10.26 8.94 -3.04
N ASN A 31 10.07 7.67 -3.39
CA ASN A 31 9.29 6.74 -2.57
C ASN A 31 10.14 6.00 -1.53
N THR A 32 11.45 5.85 -1.78
CA THR A 32 12.33 4.99 -1.00
C THR A 32 13.05 5.76 0.11
N CYS A 33 12.31 6.16 1.15
CA CYS A 33 12.86 6.88 2.30
C CYS A 33 13.76 6.02 3.23
N SER A 34 13.84 4.72 2.97
CA SER A 34 14.68 3.77 3.72
C SER A 34 16.14 3.74 3.25
N PHE A 35 16.45 4.35 2.09
CA PHE A 35 17.78 4.31 1.45
C PHE A 35 18.35 2.90 1.25
N THR A 36 17.49 1.87 1.27
CA THR A 36 17.91 0.47 1.10
C THR A 36 18.49 0.27 -0.29
N LYS A 37 19.71 -0.27 -0.39
CA LYS A 37 20.39 -0.59 -1.65
C LYS A 37 20.83 -2.03 -1.67
N ASP A 38 19.97 -2.92 -2.16
CA ASP A 38 20.30 -4.32 -2.32
C ASP A 38 19.93 -4.80 -3.75
N PRO A 39 20.93 -5.14 -4.59
CA PRO A 39 20.67 -5.61 -5.95
C PRO A 39 19.90 -6.93 -5.99
N ASN A 40 20.03 -7.79 -4.97
CA ASN A 40 19.29 -9.05 -4.90
C ASN A 40 17.81 -8.79 -4.61
N PHE A 41 17.53 -7.86 -3.69
CA PHE A 41 16.17 -7.42 -3.40
C PHE A 41 15.53 -6.80 -4.66
N ASN A 42 16.25 -5.90 -5.34
CA ASN A 42 15.78 -5.27 -6.57
C ASN A 42 15.46 -6.31 -7.65
N GLY A 43 16.33 -7.30 -7.85
CA GLY A 43 16.10 -8.39 -8.81
C GLY A 43 14.86 -9.23 -8.49
N LEU A 44 14.57 -9.48 -7.21
CA LEU A 44 13.35 -10.18 -6.81
C LEU A 44 12.08 -9.34 -7.04
N VAL A 45 12.13 -8.03 -6.77
CA VAL A 45 11.01 -7.12 -7.06
C VAL A 45 10.71 -7.11 -8.55
N GLU A 46 11.74 -7.01 -9.39
CA GLU A 46 11.59 -7.08 -10.85
C GLU A 46 11.02 -8.43 -11.31
N LYS A 47 11.51 -9.53 -10.73
CA LYS A 47 10.99 -10.87 -11.02
C LYS A 47 9.51 -10.99 -10.68
N VAL A 48 9.09 -10.58 -9.48
CA VAL A 48 7.67 -10.60 -9.06
C VAL A 48 6.76 -9.89 -10.06
N ARG A 49 7.20 -8.72 -10.56
CA ARG A 49 6.40 -7.91 -11.49
C ARG A 49 6.28 -8.55 -12.88
N ALA A 50 7.25 -9.38 -13.26
CA ALA A 50 7.24 -10.11 -14.52
C ALA A 50 6.56 -11.49 -14.42
N THR A 51 6.49 -12.08 -13.22
CA THR A 51 5.85 -13.38 -12.99
C THR A 51 4.34 -13.28 -13.18
N THR A 52 3.73 -14.22 -13.89
CA THR A 52 2.26 -14.33 -14.04
C THR A 52 1.66 -15.49 -13.24
N ASP A 53 2.47 -16.49 -12.88
CA ASP A 53 2.01 -17.61 -12.05
C ASP A 53 1.81 -17.17 -10.60
N GLU A 54 0.60 -17.38 -10.07
CA GLU A 54 0.21 -16.91 -8.75
C GLU A 54 0.88 -17.68 -7.60
N THR A 55 1.27 -18.94 -7.84
CA THR A 55 1.99 -19.74 -6.84
C THR A 55 3.44 -19.27 -6.74
N GLU A 56 4.10 -19.04 -7.88
CA GLU A 56 5.43 -18.48 -7.94
C GLU A 56 5.47 -17.07 -7.34
N LYS A 57 4.53 -16.17 -7.67
CA LYS A 57 4.43 -14.85 -7.04
C LYS A 57 4.37 -14.94 -5.52
N LYS A 58 3.53 -15.82 -4.98
CA LYS A 58 3.41 -16.01 -3.51
C LYS A 58 4.72 -16.42 -2.86
N ASN A 59 5.48 -17.31 -3.52
CA ASN A 59 6.80 -17.72 -3.04
C ASN A 59 7.78 -16.54 -3.07
N LEU A 60 7.82 -15.79 -4.16
CA LEU A 60 8.68 -14.61 -4.27
C LEU A 60 8.32 -13.53 -3.23
N TYR A 61 7.03 -13.32 -2.95
CA TYR A 61 6.60 -12.41 -1.88
C TYR A 61 7.09 -12.86 -0.50
N ARG A 62 7.02 -14.16 -0.19
CA ARG A 62 7.58 -14.70 1.06
C ARG A 62 9.07 -14.43 1.16
N ASP A 63 9.80 -14.62 0.07
CA ASP A 63 11.25 -14.43 0.04
C ASP A 63 11.62 -12.95 0.22
N LEU A 64 10.90 -12.02 -0.45
CA LEU A 64 11.03 -10.57 -0.24
C LEU A 64 10.74 -10.16 1.21
N GLN A 65 9.66 -10.67 1.81
CA GLN A 65 9.31 -10.39 3.21
C GLN A 65 10.40 -10.86 4.17
N THR A 66 10.95 -12.05 3.93
CA THR A 66 12.02 -12.62 4.73
C THR A 66 13.29 -11.77 4.64
N MET A 67 13.65 -11.33 3.44
CA MET A 67 14.84 -10.52 3.20
C MET A 67 14.76 -9.17 3.93
N ILE A 68 13.66 -8.44 3.77
CA ILE A 68 13.45 -7.15 4.45
C ILE A 68 13.38 -7.31 5.96
N HIS A 69 12.72 -8.37 6.44
CA HIS A 69 12.67 -8.64 7.87
C HIS A 69 14.06 -8.82 8.47
N ASN A 70 14.95 -9.53 7.77
CA ASN A 70 16.32 -9.77 8.24
C ASN A 70 17.22 -8.53 8.12
N GLN A 71 16.96 -7.66 7.14
CA GLN A 71 17.72 -6.41 6.95
C GLN A 71 17.31 -5.32 7.94
N VAL A 72 16.07 -5.36 8.44
CA VAL A 72 15.48 -4.36 9.34
C VAL A 72 15.70 -2.92 8.84
N PRO A 73 15.37 -2.59 7.57
CA PRO A 73 15.56 -1.23 7.05
C PRO A 73 14.60 -0.23 7.70
N ASP A 74 13.45 -0.72 8.17
CA ASP A 74 12.42 0.06 8.86
C ASP A 74 11.92 -0.71 10.09
N ILE A 75 11.55 0.03 11.14
CA ILE A 75 10.91 -0.50 12.34
C ILE A 75 9.45 -0.05 12.35
N PRO A 76 8.48 -0.94 12.07
CA PRO A 76 7.07 -0.58 12.10
C PRO A 76 6.63 -0.30 13.54
N ILE A 77 6.11 0.90 13.79
CA ILE A 77 5.65 1.31 15.13
C ILE A 77 4.14 1.03 15.31
N TYR A 78 3.32 1.50 14.38
CA TYR A 78 1.88 1.27 14.38
C TYR A 78 1.30 1.47 12.97
N VAL A 79 0.07 1.00 12.75
CA VAL A 79 -0.74 1.35 11.59
C VAL A 79 -1.78 2.38 12.03
N GLN A 80 -1.80 3.53 11.38
CA GLN A 80 -2.77 4.57 11.70
C GLN A 80 -4.20 4.12 11.33
N PRO A 81 -5.20 4.25 12.22
CA PRO A 81 -6.57 3.96 11.86
C PRO A 81 -7.10 4.99 10.86
N ASN A 82 -7.83 4.53 9.85
CA ASN A 82 -8.59 5.39 8.96
C ASN A 82 -9.88 5.83 9.67
N ILE A 83 -9.88 7.06 10.21
CA ILE A 83 -11.05 7.68 10.83
C ILE A 83 -11.76 8.52 9.77
N LEU A 84 -13.03 8.22 9.55
CA LEU A 84 -13.86 8.90 8.54
C LEU A 84 -15.13 9.45 9.18
N GLY A 85 -15.50 10.65 8.76
CA GLY A 85 -16.78 11.27 9.09
C GLY A 85 -17.49 11.68 7.82
N PHE A 86 -18.77 11.34 7.71
CA PHE A 86 -19.63 11.76 6.61
C PHE A 86 -21.06 11.99 7.13
N ALA A 87 -21.82 12.80 6.41
CA ALA A 87 -23.20 13.11 6.79
C ALA A 87 -24.09 11.86 6.74
N ASN A 88 -25.10 11.79 7.61
CA ASN A 88 -26.05 10.66 7.65
C ASN A 88 -26.76 10.40 6.30
N ARG A 89 -26.91 11.43 5.46
CA ARG A 89 -27.47 11.28 4.12
C ARG A 89 -26.53 10.63 3.11
N VAL A 90 -25.23 10.54 3.38
CA VAL A 90 -24.28 9.85 2.50
C VAL A 90 -24.42 8.35 2.73
N GLN A 91 -24.85 7.65 1.68
CA GLN A 91 -25.06 6.21 1.67
C GLN A 91 -24.09 5.54 0.70
N GLY A 92 -23.98 4.22 0.79
CA GLY A 92 -23.16 3.43 -0.12
C GLY A 92 -21.68 3.27 0.25
N TYR A 93 -21.25 3.92 1.33
CA TYR A 93 -19.87 3.79 1.79
C TYR A 93 -19.55 2.33 2.17
N LYS A 94 -18.52 1.78 1.52
CA LYS A 94 -17.92 0.50 1.86
C LYS A 94 -16.42 0.69 1.99
N TYR A 95 -15.87 0.32 3.15
CA TYR A 95 -14.43 0.33 3.33
C TYR A 95 -13.78 -0.75 2.48
N PHE A 96 -12.75 -0.40 1.70
CA PHE A 96 -12.02 -1.33 0.84
C PHE A 96 -10.50 -1.28 1.05
N GLY A 97 -10.04 -0.76 2.19
CA GLY A 97 -8.63 -0.76 2.57
C GLY A 97 -7.77 0.33 1.91
N ALA A 98 -8.31 1.17 1.03
CA ALA A 98 -7.55 2.30 0.50
C ALA A 98 -7.66 3.54 1.40
N ILE A 99 -6.66 4.42 1.26
CA ILE A 99 -6.66 5.77 1.85
C ILE A 99 -7.73 6.70 1.24
N SER A 100 -8.31 6.33 0.10
CA SER A 100 -9.28 7.13 -0.63
C SER A 100 -10.69 6.57 -0.55
N VAL A 101 -11.66 7.48 -0.60
CA VAL A 101 -13.08 7.14 -0.71
C VAL A 101 -13.44 6.93 -2.18
N ASP A 102 -14.15 5.84 -2.46
CA ASP A 102 -14.72 5.60 -3.79
C ASP A 102 -16.05 6.35 -3.93
N PHE A 103 -15.95 7.58 -4.43
CA PHE A 103 -17.11 8.47 -4.60
C PHE A 103 -18.14 7.97 -5.62
N TRP A 104 -17.74 7.12 -6.56
CA TRP A 104 -18.66 6.61 -7.59
C TRP A 104 -19.73 5.67 -7.04
N ARG A 105 -19.46 5.07 -5.87
CA ARG A 105 -20.39 4.16 -5.18
C ARG A 105 -21.22 4.85 -4.12
N LEU A 106 -21.01 6.15 -3.88
CA LEU A 106 -21.77 6.89 -2.89
C LEU A 106 -23.00 7.53 -3.53
N TRP A 107 -24.06 7.67 -2.74
CA TRP A 107 -25.23 8.45 -3.13
C TRP A 107 -25.80 9.20 -1.93
N LEU A 108 -26.69 10.14 -2.22
CA LEU A 108 -27.41 10.89 -1.20
C LEU A 108 -28.80 10.30 -1.00
N ASP A 109 -29.16 10.08 0.26
CA ASP A 109 -30.51 9.77 0.70
C ASP A 109 -31.01 10.92 1.58
N ASP A 110 -31.73 11.86 0.97
CA ASP A 110 -32.20 13.05 1.66
C ASP A 110 -33.27 12.74 2.72
N SER A 111 -33.89 11.56 2.70
CA SER A 111 -34.76 11.13 3.82
C SER A 111 -34.00 10.97 5.14
N LYS A 112 -32.68 10.81 5.07
CA LYS A 112 -31.76 10.71 6.21
C LYS A 112 -31.01 12.00 6.49
N ALA A 113 -31.33 13.08 5.79
CA ALA A 113 -30.80 14.39 6.13
C ALA A 113 -31.27 14.76 7.55
N MET A 114 -30.35 15.19 8.41
CA MET A 114 -30.74 15.69 9.73
C MET A 114 -31.70 16.86 9.52
N VAL A 115 -32.88 16.79 10.16
CA VAL A 115 -33.78 17.94 10.28
C VAL A 115 -32.99 19.03 11.00
N LYS A 116 -32.84 20.20 10.37
CA LYS A 116 -32.25 21.36 11.05
C LYS A 116 -33.03 21.61 12.35
N PRO A 117 -32.37 21.84 13.49
CA PRO A 117 -33.08 22.34 14.66
C PRO A 117 -33.78 23.65 14.25
N SER A 118 -35.08 23.71 14.49
CA SER A 118 -35.91 24.90 14.33
C SER A 118 -35.44 26.03 15.23
#